data_AF-A0A5N7ZYK9-F1
#
_entry.id   AF-A0A5N7ZYK9-F1
#
_cell.length_a   1.000
_cell.length_b   1.000
_cell.length_c   1.000
_cell.angle_alpha   90.00
_cell.angle_beta   90.00
_cell.angle_gamma   90.00
#
_symmetry.space_group_name_H-M   'P 1'
#
loop_
_entity.id
_entity.type
_entity.pdbx_description
1 polymer ?
#
loop_
_entity_poly.entity_id
_entity_poly.type
_entity_poly.pdbx_seq_one_letter_code
_entity_poly.pdbx_strand_id
1 'polypeptide(L)'
;ARRWNQTSAFGAFLDPVADKLMVCAALIVLLDLSRVDAFISLIIIGREITISALREWMAKIGASASVAVHRLGKFKTAAQMIAIPCLLYNQPIHGVSTKLLGDVLIVVAAVLTVWSMLYYLQRAWPAIREKAL
;
A
#
# COMPACT_ATOMS: atom_id res chain seq x y z
N ALA A 1 21.39 -5.69 -12.70
CA ALA A 1 21.44 -6.09 -11.28
C ALA A 1 22.08 -7.48 -11.04
N ARG A 2 21.66 -8.59 -11.70
CA ARG A 2 22.29 -9.92 -11.46
C ARG A 2 23.72 -10.12 -11.99
N ARG A 3 24.25 -9.19 -12.81
CA ARG A 3 25.60 -9.30 -13.41
C ARG A 3 26.71 -8.61 -12.61
N TRP A 4 26.41 -7.82 -11.57
CA TRP A 4 27.40 -6.91 -10.96
C TRP A 4 27.55 -7.00 -9.44
N ASN A 5 26.84 -7.91 -8.76
CA ASN A 5 26.97 -8.23 -7.32
C ASN A 5 27.15 -7.06 -6.32
N GLN A 6 26.81 -5.83 -6.73
CA GLN A 6 26.89 -4.62 -5.93
C GLN A 6 25.46 -4.13 -5.68
N THR A 7 24.76 -4.84 -4.80
CA THR A 7 23.63 -4.23 -4.11
C THR A 7 24.22 -3.50 -2.91
N SER A 8 24.37 -2.18 -3.02
CA SER A 8 24.72 -1.34 -1.87
C SER A 8 23.64 -1.49 -0.80
N ALA A 9 24.03 -1.61 0.48
CA ALA A 9 23.10 -1.62 1.60
C ALA A 9 22.15 -0.41 1.59
N PHE A 10 22.62 0.71 1.04
CA PHE A 10 21.82 1.92 0.86
C PHE A 10 20.76 1.78 -0.25
N GLY A 11 21.10 1.13 -1.37
CA GLY A 11 20.14 0.89 -2.46
C GLY A 11 19.01 -0.05 -2.02
N ALA A 12 19.36 -1.12 -1.29
CA ALA A 12 18.38 -2.04 -0.74
C ALA A 12 17.41 -1.38 0.28
N PHE A 13 17.86 -0.33 0.97
CA PHE A 13 17.01 0.49 1.84
C PHE A 13 16.14 1.47 1.05
N LEU A 14 16.63 2.04 -0.05
CA LEU A 14 15.88 2.98 -0.88
C LEU A 14 14.75 2.33 -1.67
N ASP A 15 14.91 1.09 -2.14
CA ASP A 15 13.91 0.43 -2.99
C ASP A 15 12.50 0.41 -2.37
N PRO A 16 12.30 0.00 -1.09
CA PRO A 16 10.98 0.00 -0.45
C PRO A 16 10.46 1.40 -0.11
N VAL A 17 11.34 2.39 0.02
CA VAL A 17 10.97 3.79 0.29
C VAL A 17 10.45 4.42 -0.98
N ALA A 18 11.18 4.23 -2.10
CA ALA A 18 10.81 4.73 -3.40
C ALA A 18 9.43 4.20 -3.85
N ASP A 19 9.15 2.91 -3.63
CA ASP A 19 7.87 2.30 -3.96
C ASP A 19 6.68 3.00 -3.27
N LYS A 20 6.80 3.25 -1.97
CA LYS A 20 5.75 3.95 -1.20
C LYS A 20 5.60 5.40 -1.62
N LEU A 21 6.71 6.10 -1.84
CA LEU A 21 6.68 7.50 -2.28
C LEU A 21 6.05 7.64 -3.67
N MET A 22 6.37 6.74 -4.60
CA MET A 22 5.78 6.71 -5.94
C MET A 22 4.26 6.57 -5.87
N VAL A 23 3.77 5.64 -5.04
CA VAL A 23 2.34 5.43 -4.83
C VAL A 23 1.65 6.66 -4.24
N CYS A 24 2.23 7.24 -3.18
CA CYS A 24 1.68 8.42 -2.54
C CYS A 24 1.65 9.62 -3.51
N ALA A 25 2.74 9.86 -4.25
CA ALA A 25 2.81 10.93 -5.23
C ALA A 25 1.76 10.75 -6.33
N ALA A 26 1.59 9.54 -6.85
CA ALA A 26 0.59 9.26 -7.87
C ALA A 26 -0.84 9.52 -7.38
N LEU A 27 -1.17 9.16 -6.13
CA LEU A 27 -2.48 9.45 -5.54
C LEU A 27 -2.72 10.94 -5.33
N ILE A 28 -1.69 11.70 -4.95
CA ILE A 28 -1.77 13.16 -4.80
C ILE A 28 -2.03 13.81 -6.17
N VAL A 29 -1.33 13.37 -7.22
CA VAL A 29 -1.58 13.85 -8.58
C VAL A 29 -2.99 13.50 -9.05
N LEU A 30 -3.47 12.28 -8.79
CA LEU A 30 -4.83 11.87 -9.14
C LEU A 30 -5.90 12.65 -8.38
N LEU A 31 -5.64 13.02 -7.13
CA LEU A 31 -6.50 13.88 -6.34
C LEU A 31 -6.60 15.29 -6.95
N ASP A 32 -5.45 15.88 -7.32
CA ASP A 32 -5.40 17.20 -7.99
C ASP A 32 -6.16 17.19 -9.33
N LEU A 33 -6.04 16.10 -10.08
CA LEU A 33 -6.79 15.87 -11.33
C LEU A 33 -8.29 15.55 -11.11
N SER A 34 -8.77 15.52 -9.87
CA SER A 34 -10.15 15.13 -9.50
C SER A 34 -10.56 13.74 -10.00
N ARG A 35 -9.60 12.80 -10.05
CA ARG A 35 -9.80 11.42 -10.52
C ARG A 35 -9.83 10.39 -9.39
N VAL A 36 -9.48 10.79 -8.18
CA VAL A 36 -9.61 10.00 -6.96
C VAL A 36 -10.14 10.90 -5.85
N ASP A 37 -11.04 10.35 -5.03
CA ASP A 37 -11.60 11.05 -3.88
C ASP A 37 -10.58 11.25 -2.76
N ALA A 38 -10.69 12.37 -2.03
CA ALA A 38 -9.77 12.73 -0.96
C ALA A 38 -9.74 11.68 0.17
N PHE A 39 -10.88 11.10 0.53
CA PHE A 39 -10.96 10.07 1.57
C PHE A 39 -10.28 8.77 1.11
N ILE A 40 -10.43 8.39 -0.16
CA ILE A 40 -9.76 7.21 -0.72
C ILE A 40 -8.24 7.40 -0.67
N SER A 41 -7.73 8.54 -1.14
CA SER A 41 -6.31 8.87 -1.09
C SER A 41 -5.78 8.87 0.34
N LEU A 42 -6.51 9.48 1.28
CA LEU A 42 -6.14 9.54 2.69
C LEU A 42 -6.07 8.14 3.33
N ILE A 43 -7.06 7.27 3.08
CA ILE A 43 -7.09 5.90 3.60
C ILE A 43 -5.88 5.12 3.12
N ILE A 44 -5.56 5.20 1.82
CA ILE A 44 -4.47 4.43 1.24
C ILE A 44 -3.11 4.92 1.76
N ILE A 45 -2.87 6.24 1.70
CA ILE A 45 -1.61 6.85 2.16
C ILE A 45 -1.43 6.63 3.66
N GLY A 46 -2.45 6.94 4.46
CA GLY A 46 -2.42 6.77 5.92
C GLY A 46 -2.10 5.34 6.32
N ARG A 47 -2.73 4.36 5.67
CA ARG A 47 -2.45 2.94 5.92
C ARG A 47 -1.01 2.56 5.57
N GLU A 48 -0.44 3.05 4.46
CA GLU A 48 0.95 2.73 4.10
C GLU A 48 1.93 3.20 5.19
N ILE A 49 1.67 4.37 5.80
CA ILE A 49 2.46 4.87 6.94
C ILE A 49 2.22 4.01 8.18
N THR A 50 0.95 3.79 8.57
CA THR A 50 0.61 3.06 9.80
C THR A 50 1.14 1.62 9.80
N ILE A 51 0.98 0.88 8.70
CA ILE A 51 1.45 -0.51 8.63
C ILE A 51 2.97 -0.57 8.55
N SER A 52 3.62 0.43 7.95
CA SER A 52 5.09 0.53 7.98
C SER A 52 5.60 0.70 9.41
N ALA A 53 5.05 1.66 10.15
CA ALA A 53 5.41 1.90 11.54
C ALA A 53 5.10 0.69 12.44
N LEU A 54 3.93 0.08 12.27
CA LEU A 54 3.54 -1.11 13.03
C LEU A 54 4.51 -2.27 12.80
N ARG A 55 4.90 -2.53 11.55
CA ARG A 55 5.86 -3.60 11.23
C ARG A 55 7.24 -3.33 11.80
N GLU A 56 7.71 -2.09 11.70
CA GLU A 56 9.00 -1.70 12.28
C GLU A 56 9.02 -1.89 13.80
N TRP A 57 7.96 -1.43 14.48
CA TRP A 57 7.83 -1.59 15.93
C TRP A 57 7.74 -3.06 16.35
N MET A 58 6.93 -3.86 15.64
CA MET A 58 6.82 -5.30 15.88
C MET A 58 8.15 -6.04 15.66
N ALA A 59 8.97 -5.58 14.72
CA ALA A 59 10.32 -6.11 14.53
C ALA A 59 11.26 -5.78 15.70
N LYS A 60 11.18 -4.57 16.26
CA LYS A 60 11.97 -4.16 17.44
C LYS A 60 11.63 -4.99 18.68
N ILE A 61 10.38 -5.40 18.86
CA ILE A 61 9.96 -6.19 20.04
C ILE A 61 10.10 -7.71 19.87
N GLY A 62 10.65 -8.18 18.73
CA GLY A 62 10.84 -9.60 18.44
C GLY A 62 9.58 -10.36 18.01
N ALA A 63 8.47 -9.65 17.74
CA ALA A 63 7.16 -10.23 17.42
C ALA A 63 6.85 -10.20 15.90
N SER A 64 7.88 -10.12 15.04
CA SER A 64 7.74 -10.03 13.58
C SER A 64 6.85 -11.12 12.97
N ALA A 65 6.84 -12.32 13.55
CA ALA A 65 6.06 -13.46 13.08
C ALA A 65 4.53 -13.27 13.25
N SER A 66 4.09 -12.45 14.22
CA SER A 66 2.68 -12.20 14.52
C SER A 66 1.98 -11.40 13.42
N VAL A 67 2.74 -10.68 12.59
CA VAL A 67 2.27 -9.82 11.49
C VAL A 67 2.44 -10.50 10.13
N ALA A 68 2.37 -11.84 10.08
CA ALA A 68 2.48 -12.60 8.83
C ALA A 68 1.51 -12.08 7.76
N VAL A 69 2.03 -11.96 6.53
CA VAL A 69 1.33 -11.29 5.42
C VAL A 69 0.08 -12.07 5.03
N HIS A 70 -1.08 -11.52 5.34
CA HIS A 70 -2.35 -12.08 4.89
C HIS A 70 -2.48 -11.97 3.37
N ARG A 71 -3.02 -13.00 2.70
CA ARG A 71 -3.21 -13.01 1.24
C ARG A 71 -4.02 -11.81 0.73
N LEU A 72 -4.94 -11.26 1.54
CA LEU A 72 -5.68 -10.02 1.26
C LEU A 72 -4.78 -8.83 0.94
N GLY A 73 -3.61 -8.74 1.59
CA GLY A 73 -2.64 -7.67 1.33
C GLY A 73 -2.02 -7.74 -0.06
N LYS A 74 -2.00 -8.91 -0.72
CA LYS A 74 -1.53 -9.03 -2.10
C LYS A 74 -2.58 -8.55 -3.09
N PHE A 75 -3.84 -8.88 -2.86
CA PHE A 75 -4.96 -8.45 -3.71
C PHE A 75 -5.14 -6.94 -3.70
N LYS A 76 -4.99 -6.28 -2.54
CA LYS A 76 -5.05 -4.81 -2.47
C LYS A 76 -3.99 -4.16 -3.37
N THR A 77 -2.76 -4.68 -3.31
CA THR A 77 -1.63 -4.09 -4.05
C THR A 77 -1.79 -4.34 -5.54
N ALA A 78 -2.26 -5.52 -5.95
CA ALA A 78 -2.58 -5.79 -7.35
C ALA A 78 -3.68 -4.84 -7.86
N ALA A 79 -4.78 -4.66 -7.11
CA ALA A 79 -5.85 -3.74 -7.47
C ALA A 79 -5.33 -2.29 -7.60
N GLN A 80 -4.51 -1.85 -6.65
CA GLN A 80 -3.96 -0.49 -6.64
C GLN A 80 -2.95 -0.23 -7.78
N MET A 81 -2.07 -1.19 -8.05
CA MET A 81 -1.08 -1.12 -9.13
C MET A 81 -1.72 -1.13 -10.53
N ILE A 82 -2.95 -1.62 -10.66
CA ILE A 82 -3.73 -1.53 -11.91
C ILE A 82 -4.55 -0.23 -11.92
N ALA A 83 -5.16 0.14 -10.78
CA ALA A 83 -6.00 1.33 -10.68
C ALA A 83 -5.26 2.62 -11.03
N ILE A 84 -4.07 2.83 -10.45
CA ILE A 84 -3.31 4.09 -10.58
C ILE A 84 -2.97 4.38 -12.07
N PRO A 85 -2.35 3.46 -12.84
CA PRO A 85 -2.11 3.69 -14.26
C PRO A 85 -3.40 3.90 -15.07
N CYS A 86 -4.47 3.15 -14.78
CA CYS A 86 -5.75 3.32 -15.46
C CYS A 86 -6.35 4.72 -15.24
N LEU A 87 -6.29 5.24 -14.01
CA LEU A 87 -6.75 6.58 -13.66
C LEU A 87 -5.82 7.69 -14.17
N LEU A 88 -4.51 7.43 -14.27
CA LEU A 88 -3.56 8.37 -14.88
C LEU A 88 -3.81 8.48 -16.38
N TYR A 89 -4.07 7.36 -17.06
CA TYR A 89 -4.36 7.35 -18.49
C TYR A 89 -5.74 7.95 -18.81
N ASN A 90 -6.79 7.55 -18.10
CA ASN A 90 -8.15 8.11 -18.16
C ASN A 90 -8.76 8.19 -19.58
N GLN A 91 -8.34 7.31 -20.49
CA GLN A 91 -8.84 7.22 -21.86
C GLN A 91 -9.20 5.76 -22.19
N PRO A 92 -10.19 5.49 -23.05
CA PRO A 92 -10.57 4.12 -23.38
C PRO A 92 -9.47 3.40 -24.15
N ILE A 93 -9.25 2.13 -23.84
CA ILE A 93 -8.32 1.24 -24.56
C ILE A 93 -9.14 0.11 -25.19
N HIS A 94 -9.12 0.01 -26.52
CA HIS A 94 -9.85 -1.04 -27.26
C HIS A 94 -11.34 -1.19 -26.85
N GLY A 95 -12.02 -0.07 -26.55
CA GLY A 95 -13.43 -0.05 -26.12
C GLY A 95 -13.66 -0.25 -24.62
N VAL A 96 -12.61 -0.54 -23.83
CA VAL A 96 -12.69 -0.64 -22.38
C VAL A 96 -12.39 0.71 -21.74
N SER A 97 -13.31 1.22 -20.92
CA SER A 97 -13.12 2.46 -20.16
C SER A 97 -12.12 2.25 -19.02
N THR A 98 -10.89 2.72 -19.21
CA THR A 98 -9.85 2.68 -18.15
C THR A 98 -10.24 3.51 -16.94
N LYS A 99 -11.01 4.58 -17.14
CA LYS A 99 -11.60 5.37 -16.05
C LYS A 99 -12.48 4.51 -15.15
N LEU A 100 -13.48 3.84 -15.73
CA LEU A 100 -14.41 3.00 -14.95
C LEU A 100 -13.67 1.87 -14.23
N LEU A 101 -12.74 1.22 -14.93
CA LEU A 101 -11.91 0.15 -14.34
C LEU A 101 -11.08 0.69 -13.17
N GLY A 102 -10.44 1.85 -13.35
CA GLY A 102 -9.65 2.52 -12.34
C GLY A 102 -10.48 2.94 -11.13
N ASP A 103 -11.66 3.53 -11.35
CA ASP A 103 -12.59 3.96 -10.31
C ASP A 103 -13.04 2.78 -9.44
N VAL A 104 -13.42 1.66 -10.07
CA VAL A 104 -13.81 0.44 -9.35
C VAL A 104 -12.62 -0.16 -8.59
N LEU A 105 -11.46 -0.28 -9.23
CA LEU A 105 -10.29 -0.90 -8.61
C LEU A 105 -9.73 -0.08 -7.45
N ILE A 106 -9.77 1.26 -7.51
CA ILE A 106 -9.27 2.10 -6.42
C ILE A 106 -10.18 2.02 -5.19
N VAL A 107 -11.51 1.94 -5.39
CA VAL A 107 -12.47 1.72 -4.30
C VAL A 107 -12.26 0.33 -3.69
N VAL A 108 -12.12 -0.71 -4.51
CA VAL A 108 -11.81 -2.06 -4.03
C VAL A 108 -10.49 -2.08 -3.25
N ALA A 109 -9.45 -1.40 -3.76
CA ALA A 109 -8.17 -1.28 -3.08
C ALA A 109 -8.31 -0.57 -1.72
N ALA A 110 -9.13 0.48 -1.62
CA ALA A 110 -9.40 1.19 -0.36
C ALA A 110 -10.12 0.30 0.66
N VAL A 111 -11.16 -0.43 0.25
CA VAL A 111 -11.90 -1.37 1.12
C VAL A 111 -10.97 -2.48 1.63
N LEU A 112 -10.20 -3.10 0.73
CA LEU A 112 -9.21 -4.13 1.10
C LEU A 112 -8.12 -3.56 2.00
N THR A 113 -7.78 -2.28 1.84
CA THR A 113 -6.80 -1.57 2.64
C THR A 113 -7.27 -1.46 4.09
N VAL A 114 -8.50 -0.98 4.32
CA VAL A 114 -9.10 -0.89 5.66
C VAL A 114 -9.23 -2.28 6.29
N TRP A 115 -9.75 -3.25 5.55
CA TRP A 115 -9.91 -4.62 6.04
C TRP A 115 -8.56 -5.22 6.48
N SER A 116 -7.52 -5.07 5.64
CA SER A 116 -6.19 -5.56 5.96
C SER A 116 -5.60 -4.88 7.19
N MET A 117 -5.87 -3.58 7.37
CA MET A 117 -5.36 -2.81 8.50
C MET A 117 -5.98 -3.29 9.82
N LEU A 118 -7.30 -3.49 9.85
CA LEU A 118 -7.99 -4.04 11.03
C LEU A 118 -7.44 -5.41 11.41
N TYR A 119 -7.26 -6.29 10.41
CA TYR A 119 -6.66 -7.61 10.63
C TYR A 119 -5.25 -7.53 11.22
N TYR A 120 -4.40 -6.64 10.71
CA TYR A 120 -3.05 -6.47 11.24
C TYR A 120 -3.05 -5.94 12.67
N LEU A 121 -3.91 -4.96 12.97
CA LEU A 121 -4.01 -4.38 14.30
C LEU A 121 -4.52 -5.40 15.31
N GLN A 122 -5.53 -6.20 14.96
CA GLN A 122 -6.03 -7.30 15.80
C GLN A 122 -4.94 -8.32 16.15
N ARG A 123 -4.07 -8.65 15.20
CA ARG A 123 -2.95 -9.58 15.44
C ARG A 123 -1.79 -8.98 16.21
N ALA A 124 -1.57 -7.68 16.08
CA ALA A 124 -0.56 -6.97 16.86
C ALA A 124 -1.02 -6.72 18.31
N TRP A 125 -2.34 -6.60 18.54
CA TRP A 125 -2.93 -6.26 19.84
C TRP A 125 -2.42 -7.09 21.03
N PRO A 126 -2.31 -8.44 20.95
CA PRO A 126 -1.78 -9.24 22.06
C PRO A 126 -0.33 -8.89 22.40
N ALA A 127 0.53 -8.72 21.38
CA ALA A 127 1.94 -8.39 21.58
C ALA A 127 2.13 -6.95 22.10
N ILE A 128 1.26 -6.02 21.67
CA ILE A 128 1.20 -4.66 22.22
C ILE A 128 0.83 -4.70 23.70
N ARG A 129 -0.19 -5.47 24.07
CA ARG A 129 -0.69 -5.55 25.45
C ARG A 129 0.32 -6.21 26.40
N GLU A 130 1.05 -7.22 25.94
CA GLU A 130 2.05 -7.93 26.75
C GLU A 130 3.30 -7.08 27.05
N LYS A 131 3.67 -6.16 26.15
CA LYS A 131 4.86 -5.30 26.29
C LYS A 131 4.57 -3.87 26.79
N ALA A 132 3.29 -3.50 26.89
CA ALA A 132 2.85 -2.19 27.41
C ALA A 132 2.65 -2.19 28.94
N LEU A 133 2.66 -3.36 29.58
CA LEU A 133 2.71 -3.57 31.03
C LEU A 133 4.12 -3.97 31.45
#